data_AF-A0A4J1TFU2-F1
#
_entry.id   AF-A0A4J1TFU2-F1
#
_cell.length_a   1.000
_cell.length_b   1.000
_cell.length_c   1.000
_cell.angle_alpha   90.00
_cell.angle_beta   90.00
_cell.angle_gamma   90.00
#
_symmetry.space_group_name_H-M   'P 1'
#
loop_
_entity.id
_entity.type
_entity.pdbx_description
1 polymer ?
#
loop_
_entity_poly.entity_id
_entity_poly.type
_entity_poly.pdbx_seq_one_letter_code
_entity_poly.pdbx_strand_id
1 'polypeptide(L)'
;METRNEKFRRLSEARMTKVFSILNILRNQSDKSKYTFSKSDIEELFGALEQKGEEIKEFFTSPITIKTVNLKKSFHYSMVDTSNDKEVAFKKLSTARVEKIFSLMNLLANLSNKSNYNYSDWEVEELFSAYDEEVRKCKVFFEEKRTVFKYSE
;
A
#
# COMPACT_ATOMS: atom_id res chain seq x y z
N MET A 1 -26.16 8.10 18.88
CA MET A 1 -24.82 8.69 19.09
C MET A 1 -23.81 7.63 18.68
N GLU A 2 -22.84 7.97 17.82
CA GLU A 2 -21.81 7.01 17.36
C GLU A 2 -20.84 6.69 18.50
N THR A 3 -20.57 5.41 18.75
CA THR A 3 -19.56 4.94 19.71
C THR A 3 -18.15 5.14 19.16
N ARG A 4 -17.13 5.12 20.02
CA ARG A 4 -15.72 5.20 19.57
C ARG A 4 -15.31 4.04 18.65
N ASN A 5 -15.94 2.87 18.78
CA ASN A 5 -15.67 1.72 17.92
C ASN A 5 -16.38 1.85 16.56
N GLU A 6 -17.65 2.24 16.54
CA GLU A 6 -18.34 2.53 15.27
C GLU A 6 -17.61 3.59 14.45
N LYS A 7 -17.12 4.65 15.13
CA LYS A 7 -16.29 5.69 14.51
C LYS A 7 -14.99 5.14 13.92
N PHE A 8 -14.33 4.22 14.62
CA PHE A 8 -13.13 3.54 14.13
C PHE A 8 -13.43 2.74 12.86
N ARG A 9 -14.47 1.89 12.88
CA ARG A 9 -14.88 1.07 11.75
C ARG A 9 -15.20 1.91 10.52
N ARG A 10 -16.10 2.89 10.68
CA ARG A 10 -16.50 3.77 9.57
C ARG A 10 -15.31 4.51 8.94
N LEU A 11 -14.39 5.03 9.75
CA LEU A 11 -13.23 5.78 9.24
C LEU A 11 -12.17 4.87 8.61
N SER A 12 -11.90 3.70 9.20
CA SER A 12 -10.94 2.73 8.65
C SER A 12 -11.45 2.13 7.34
N GLU A 13 -12.72 1.69 7.30
CA GLU A 13 -13.39 1.21 6.08
C GLU A 13 -13.35 2.25 4.96
N ALA A 14 -13.74 3.49 5.24
CA ALA A 14 -13.77 4.55 4.23
C ALA A 14 -12.38 4.89 3.67
N ARG A 15 -11.32 4.78 4.49
CA ARG A 15 -9.94 5.03 4.07
C ARG A 15 -9.37 3.84 3.31
N MET A 16 -9.58 2.63 3.80
CA MET A 16 -9.11 1.40 3.15
C MET A 16 -9.79 1.20 1.79
N THR A 17 -11.08 1.50 1.68
CA THR A 17 -11.80 1.50 0.39
C THR A 17 -11.14 2.42 -0.64
N LYS A 18 -10.67 3.61 -0.22
CA LYS A 18 -9.95 4.52 -1.11
C LYS A 18 -8.57 3.98 -1.50
N VAL A 19 -7.86 3.32 -0.57
CA VAL A 19 -6.61 2.63 -0.88
C VAL A 19 -6.84 1.56 -1.93
N PHE A 20 -7.86 0.71 -1.78
CA PHE A 20 -8.21 -0.33 -2.75
C PHE A 20 -8.59 0.26 -4.11
N SER A 21 -9.32 1.37 -4.13
CA SER A 21 -9.61 2.10 -5.38
C SER A 21 -8.32 2.53 -6.10
N ILE A 22 -7.31 3.00 -5.37
CA ILE A 22 -6.02 3.41 -5.95
C ILE A 22 -5.22 2.19 -6.42
N LEU A 23 -5.19 1.10 -5.65
CA LEU A 23 -4.55 -0.16 -6.07
C LEU A 23 -5.20 -0.71 -7.36
N ASN A 24 -6.52 -0.62 -7.50
CA ASN A 24 -7.23 -1.04 -8.69
C ASN A 24 -6.85 -0.22 -9.94
N ILE A 25 -6.66 1.10 -9.81
CA ILE A 25 -6.17 1.88 -10.96
C ILE A 25 -4.67 1.70 -11.19
N LEU A 26 -3.87 1.45 -10.15
CA LEU A 26 -2.44 1.12 -10.24
C LEU A 26 -2.24 -0.12 -11.11
N ARG A 27 -3.07 -1.15 -10.92
CA ARG A 27 -3.11 -2.36 -11.74
C ARG A 27 -3.13 -2.09 -13.24
N ASN A 28 -3.83 -1.06 -13.70
CA ASN A 28 -3.89 -0.71 -15.13
C ASN A 28 -2.52 -0.33 -15.73
N GLN A 29 -1.52 -0.01 -14.90
CA GLN A 29 -0.15 0.25 -15.35
C GLN A 29 0.64 -1.02 -15.67
N SER A 30 0.06 -2.21 -15.47
CA SER A 30 0.69 -3.45 -15.90
C SER A 30 0.59 -3.70 -17.41
N ASP A 31 -0.15 -2.86 -18.14
CA ASP A 31 -0.28 -2.91 -19.59
C ASP A 31 1.07 -2.61 -20.28
N LYS A 32 1.82 -3.68 -20.59
CA LYS A 32 3.13 -3.63 -21.25
C LYS A 32 3.09 -3.02 -22.67
N SER A 33 1.90 -2.82 -23.26
CA SER A 33 1.79 -2.08 -24.53
C SER A 33 2.00 -0.57 -24.32
N LYS A 34 1.63 -0.05 -23.15
CA LYS A 34 1.68 1.38 -22.78
C LYS A 34 2.88 1.72 -21.92
N TYR A 35 3.32 0.79 -21.07
CA TYR A 35 4.33 1.04 -20.07
C TYR A 35 5.50 0.06 -20.20
N THR A 36 6.67 0.53 -19.82
CA THR A 36 7.88 -0.28 -19.70
C THR A 36 8.35 -0.18 -18.25
N PHE A 37 8.70 -1.31 -17.65
CA PHE A 37 9.23 -1.39 -16.29
C PHE A 37 10.08 -2.66 -16.17
N SER A 38 11.10 -2.57 -15.33
CA SER A 38 11.97 -3.70 -14.98
C SER A 38 11.41 -4.48 -13.79
N LYS A 39 12.01 -5.65 -13.53
CA LYS A 39 11.73 -6.41 -12.31
C LYS A 39 12.05 -5.59 -11.05
N SER A 40 13.18 -4.86 -11.05
CA SER A 40 13.59 -4.00 -9.94
C SER A 40 12.55 -2.92 -9.66
N ASP A 41 11.96 -2.31 -10.70
CA ASP A 41 10.93 -1.29 -10.53
C ASP A 41 9.70 -1.87 -9.80
N ILE A 42 9.31 -3.10 -10.12
CA ILE A 42 8.19 -3.77 -9.45
C ILE A 42 8.54 -4.15 -8.01
N GLU A 43 9.76 -4.63 -7.76
CA GLU A 43 10.26 -4.92 -6.41
C GLU A 43 10.27 -3.65 -5.53
N GLU A 44 10.76 -2.53 -6.06
CA GLU A 44 10.77 -1.25 -5.35
C GLU A 44 9.35 -0.72 -5.09
N LEU A 45 8.48 -0.74 -6.09
CA LEU A 45 7.11 -0.22 -6.01
C LEU A 45 6.28 -0.98 -4.96
N PHE A 46 6.30 -2.31 -5.02
CA PHE A 46 5.52 -3.14 -4.10
C PHE A 46 6.19 -3.30 -2.75
N GLY A 47 7.53 -3.34 -2.68
CA GLY A 47 8.25 -3.30 -1.41
C GLY A 47 7.94 -2.02 -0.63
N ALA A 48 7.77 -0.88 -1.30
CA ALA A 48 7.37 0.37 -0.66
C ALA A 48 5.93 0.33 -0.11
N LEU A 49 5.00 -0.37 -0.77
CA LEU A 49 3.63 -0.57 -0.28
C LEU A 49 3.59 -1.56 0.90
N GLU A 50 4.31 -2.68 0.80
CA GLU A 50 4.44 -3.68 1.86
C GLU A 50 5.03 -3.04 3.13
N GLN A 51 6.16 -2.32 3.01
CA GLN A 51 6.76 -1.57 4.11
C GLN A 51 5.81 -0.52 4.70
N LYS A 52 4.94 0.08 3.88
CA LYS A 52 3.97 1.05 4.35
C LYS A 52 2.88 0.41 5.20
N GLY A 53 2.43 -0.79 4.84
CA GLY A 53 1.49 -1.58 5.64
C GLY A 53 2.05 -1.83 7.04
N GLU A 54 3.27 -2.37 7.11
CA GLU A 54 3.97 -2.64 8.37
C GLU A 54 4.17 -1.37 9.20
N GLU A 55 4.69 -0.30 8.60
CA GLU A 55 4.91 0.99 9.28
C GLU A 55 3.63 1.49 9.97
N ILE A 56 2.45 1.35 9.33
CA ILE A 56 1.20 1.79 9.94
C ILE A 56 0.65 0.77 10.94
N LYS A 57 0.81 -0.54 10.70
CA LYS A 57 0.37 -1.61 11.62
C LYS A 57 1.05 -1.47 12.97
N GLU A 58 2.34 -1.12 13.00
CA GLU A 58 3.11 -0.90 14.22
C GLU A 58 2.49 0.14 15.17
N PHE A 59 1.78 1.15 14.65
CA PHE A 59 1.11 2.17 15.47
C PHE A 59 -0.04 1.60 16.29
N PHE A 60 -0.64 0.49 15.85
CA PHE A 60 -1.78 -0.15 16.52
C PHE A 60 -1.34 -1.20 17.54
N THR A 61 -0.16 -1.79 17.36
CA THR A 61 0.34 -2.92 18.17
C THR A 61 1.37 -2.48 19.20
N SER A 62 2.10 -1.39 18.95
CA SER A 62 3.18 -0.94 19.84
C SER A 62 2.68 -0.04 20.98
N PRO A 63 3.36 -0.04 22.14
CA PRO A 63 3.13 0.95 23.19
C PRO A 63 3.26 2.38 22.67
N ILE A 64 2.53 3.31 23.30
CA ILE A 64 2.24 4.71 22.87
C ILE A 64 3.46 5.55 22.42
N THR A 65 4.69 5.13 22.73
CA THR A 65 5.95 5.82 22.47
C THR A 65 6.28 6.05 20.97
N ILE A 66 5.60 5.38 20.03
CA ILE A 66 5.87 5.49 18.57
C ILE A 66 5.17 6.69 17.89
N LYS A 67 4.29 7.43 18.58
CA LYS A 67 3.48 8.50 17.98
C LYS A 67 4.27 9.70 17.40
N THR A 68 5.57 9.78 17.61
CA THR A 68 6.48 10.82 17.10
C THR A 68 7.28 10.43 15.86
N VAL A 69 7.08 9.22 15.30
CA VAL A 69 7.79 8.80 14.09
C VAL A 69 7.31 9.59 12.86
N ASN A 70 8.26 10.10 12.09
CA ASN A 70 7.99 10.78 10.83
C ASN A 70 7.60 9.74 9.76
N LEU A 71 6.29 9.55 9.61
CA LEU A 71 5.74 8.60 8.64
C LEU A 71 6.18 8.91 7.21
N LYS A 72 6.55 7.88 6.46
CA LYS A 72 6.95 8.04 5.04
C LYS A 72 5.80 8.65 4.23
N LYS A 73 6.11 9.71 3.48
CA LYS A 73 5.16 10.45 2.62
C LYS A 73 5.47 10.33 1.14
N SER A 74 6.74 10.17 0.80
CA SER A 74 7.22 10.15 -0.58
C SER A 74 7.79 8.81 -0.99
N PHE A 75 7.73 8.53 -2.28
CA PHE A 75 8.28 7.33 -2.90
C PHE A 75 9.07 7.72 -4.15
N HIS A 76 10.27 7.17 -4.29
CA HIS A 76 11.15 7.45 -5.41
C HIS A 76 11.77 6.12 -5.86
N TYR A 77 11.88 5.96 -7.17
CA TYR A 77 12.65 4.87 -7.77
C TYR A 77 14.14 5.17 -7.67
N SER A 78 14.94 4.13 -7.49
CA SER A 78 16.40 4.20 -7.43
C SER A 78 17.03 4.67 -8.74
N MET A 79 16.45 4.26 -9.87
CA MET A 79 16.89 4.61 -11.22
C MET A 79 15.71 5.11 -12.04
N VAL A 80 15.97 6.04 -12.97
CA VAL A 80 15.00 6.49 -13.97
C VAL A 80 15.74 6.64 -15.29
N ASP A 81 15.43 5.80 -16.27
CA ASP A 81 15.92 6.02 -17.64
C ASP A 81 15.10 7.11 -18.31
N THR A 82 15.67 8.31 -18.40
CA THR A 82 15.00 9.46 -19.02
C THR A 82 14.89 9.37 -20.54
N SER A 83 15.56 8.39 -21.18
CA SER A 83 15.47 8.18 -22.63
C SER A 83 14.25 7.35 -23.05
N ASN A 84 13.60 6.68 -22.10
CA ASN A 84 12.46 5.80 -22.34
C ASN A 84 11.15 6.44 -21.84
N ASP A 85 10.39 7.05 -22.75
CA ASP A 85 9.13 7.74 -22.41
C ASP A 85 8.10 6.83 -21.71
N LYS A 86 8.04 5.55 -22.07
CA LYS A 86 7.09 4.59 -21.44
C LYS A 86 7.48 4.29 -20.00
N GLU A 87 8.77 4.21 -19.71
CA GLU A 87 9.28 4.03 -18.35
C GLU A 87 9.10 5.29 -17.51
N VAL A 88 9.44 6.47 -18.06
CA VAL A 88 9.22 7.76 -17.40
C VAL A 88 7.73 7.93 -17.05
N ALA A 89 6.83 7.64 -17.98
CA ALA A 89 5.38 7.72 -17.76
C ALA A 89 4.92 6.73 -16.68
N PHE A 90 5.45 5.49 -16.70
CA PHE A 90 5.16 4.49 -15.68
C PHE A 90 5.58 4.97 -14.29
N LYS A 91 6.84 5.39 -14.14
CA LYS A 91 7.43 5.79 -12.85
C LYS A 91 6.72 7.01 -12.28
N LYS A 92 6.51 8.05 -13.10
CA LYS A 92 5.80 9.25 -12.67
C LYS A 92 4.39 8.95 -12.15
N LEU A 93 3.62 8.14 -12.89
CA LEU A 93 2.23 7.86 -12.54
C LEU A 93 2.10 6.91 -11.35
N SER A 94 2.96 5.89 -11.27
CA SER A 94 2.98 4.95 -10.15
C SER A 94 3.42 5.64 -8.85
N THR A 95 4.42 6.53 -8.90
CA THR A 95 4.82 7.37 -7.77
C THR A 95 3.65 8.19 -7.24
N ALA A 96 2.96 8.94 -8.10
CA ALA A 96 1.82 9.75 -7.67
C ALA A 96 0.71 8.92 -7.00
N ARG A 97 0.49 7.68 -7.45
CA ARG A 97 -0.51 6.77 -6.89
C ARG A 97 -0.07 6.20 -5.55
N VAL A 98 1.18 5.77 -5.42
CA VAL A 98 1.73 5.25 -4.16
C VAL A 98 1.79 6.33 -3.10
N GLU A 99 2.20 7.55 -3.44
CA GLU A 99 2.21 8.66 -2.48
C GLU A 99 0.80 9.04 -2.00
N LYS A 100 -0.21 8.88 -2.86
CA LYS A 100 -1.61 9.03 -2.45
C LYS A 100 -2.04 7.93 -1.48
N ILE A 101 -1.60 6.68 -1.69
CA ILE A 101 -1.80 5.59 -0.72
C ILE A 101 -1.09 5.92 0.59
N PHE A 102 0.16 6.40 0.55
CA PHE A 102 0.92 6.77 1.74
C PHE A 102 0.19 7.83 2.56
N SER A 103 -0.38 8.84 1.91
CA SER A 103 -1.19 9.87 2.56
C SER A 103 -2.42 9.27 3.27
N LEU A 104 -3.15 8.36 2.63
CA LEU A 104 -4.31 7.68 3.25
C LEU A 104 -3.90 6.79 4.43
N MET A 105 -2.80 6.05 4.27
CA MET A 105 -2.24 5.19 5.32
C MET A 105 -1.75 6.04 6.52
N ASN A 106 -1.16 7.22 6.27
CA ASN A 106 -0.81 8.19 7.32
C ASN A 106 -2.03 8.69 8.09
N LEU A 107 -3.15 8.93 7.41
CA LEU A 107 -4.39 9.26 8.09
C LEU A 107 -4.89 8.10 8.94
N LEU A 108 -4.78 6.86 8.43
CA LEU A 108 -5.17 5.63 9.12
C LEU A 108 -4.37 5.45 10.43
N ALA A 109 -3.09 5.79 10.46
CA ALA A 109 -2.26 5.79 11.68
C ALA A 109 -2.89 6.59 12.84
N ASN A 110 -3.61 7.69 12.57
CA ASN A 110 -4.28 8.47 13.61
C ASN A 110 -5.40 7.70 14.34
N LEU A 111 -5.93 6.64 13.72
CA LEU A 111 -6.95 5.78 14.33
C LEU A 111 -6.37 4.90 15.44
N SER A 112 -5.05 4.79 15.55
CA SER A 112 -4.38 4.08 16.65
C SER A 112 -4.66 4.72 18.02
N ASN A 113 -5.08 5.99 18.08
CA ASN A 113 -5.26 6.68 19.34
C ASN A 113 -6.47 6.17 20.15
N LYS A 114 -6.23 5.25 21.09
CA LYS A 114 -7.24 4.65 21.99
C LYS A 114 -7.99 5.65 22.90
N SER A 115 -7.55 6.90 23.03
CA SER A 115 -8.36 7.94 23.71
C SER A 115 -9.61 8.31 22.90
N ASN A 116 -9.50 8.27 21.57
CA ASN A 116 -10.54 8.73 20.63
C ASN A 116 -11.28 7.55 19.99
N TYR A 117 -10.67 6.37 19.97
CA TYR A 117 -11.15 5.19 19.27
C TYR A 117 -11.19 3.98 20.20
N ASN A 118 -12.01 3.00 19.87
CA ASN A 118 -11.97 1.68 20.51
C ASN A 118 -11.93 0.62 19.42
N TYR A 119 -11.04 -0.35 19.54
CA TYR A 119 -10.89 -1.43 18.59
C TYR A 119 -10.19 -2.60 19.27
N SER A 120 -10.48 -3.80 18.79
CA SER A 120 -9.85 -5.06 19.18
C SER A 120 -8.62 -5.33 18.32
N ASP A 121 -7.76 -6.25 18.79
CA ASP A 121 -6.60 -6.70 18.01
C ASP A 121 -7.04 -7.46 16.75
N TRP A 122 -8.16 -8.20 16.82
CA TRP A 122 -8.77 -8.83 15.65
C TRP A 122 -9.18 -7.82 14.57
N GLU A 123 -9.80 -6.70 14.94
CA GLU A 123 -10.16 -5.65 13.96
C GLU A 123 -8.94 -5.03 13.29
N VAL A 124 -7.82 -4.93 14.02
CA VAL A 124 -6.54 -4.46 13.46
C VAL A 124 -5.98 -5.51 12.50
N GLU A 125 -5.95 -6.77 12.90
CA GLU A 125 -5.43 -7.86 12.07
C GLU A 125 -6.22 -8.01 10.76
N GLU A 126 -7.55 -7.98 10.84
CA GLU A 126 -8.44 -8.03 9.68
C GLU A 126 -8.15 -6.88 8.69
N LEU A 127 -7.98 -5.66 9.22
CA LEU A 127 -7.75 -4.47 8.42
C LEU A 127 -6.42 -4.55 7.63
N PHE A 128 -5.34 -5.01 8.27
CA PHE A 128 -4.03 -5.10 7.64
C PHE A 128 -3.87 -6.35 6.78
N SER A 129 -4.45 -7.48 7.17
CA SER A 129 -4.54 -8.67 6.31
C SER A 129 -5.24 -8.34 4.99
N ALA A 130 -6.32 -7.56 5.02
CA ALA A 130 -7.01 -7.10 3.82
C ALA A 130 -6.13 -6.15 2.97
N TYR A 131 -5.34 -5.28 3.60
CA TYR A 131 -4.37 -4.43 2.89
C TYR A 131 -3.32 -5.26 2.17
N ASP A 132 -2.68 -6.19 2.87
CA ASP A 132 -1.61 -7.04 2.33
C ASP A 132 -2.11 -7.92 1.19
N GLU A 133 -3.31 -8.48 1.34
CA GLU A 133 -3.94 -9.29 0.31
C GLU A 133 -4.19 -8.48 -0.97
N GLU A 134 -4.70 -7.25 -0.86
CA GLU A 134 -4.97 -6.40 -2.03
C GLU A 134 -3.69 -5.87 -2.69
N VAL A 135 -2.65 -5.57 -1.91
CA VAL A 135 -1.31 -5.24 -2.45
C VAL A 135 -0.76 -6.42 -3.24
N ARG A 136 -0.81 -7.64 -2.68
CA ARG A 136 -0.38 -8.88 -3.34
C ARG A 136 -1.18 -9.16 -4.61
N LYS A 137 -2.51 -9.04 -4.57
CA LYS A 137 -3.38 -9.20 -5.76
C LYS A 137 -3.04 -8.20 -6.85
N CYS A 138 -2.69 -6.96 -6.49
CA CYS A 138 -2.25 -5.96 -7.47
C CYS A 138 -0.90 -6.33 -8.10
N LYS A 139 0.07 -6.78 -7.30
CA LYS A 139 1.41 -7.19 -7.73
C LYS A 139 1.41 -8.25 -8.82
N VAL A 140 0.54 -9.26 -8.69
CA VAL A 140 0.41 -10.37 -9.64
C VAL A 140 0.16 -9.90 -11.09
N PHE A 141 -0.45 -8.73 -11.31
CA PHE A 141 -0.68 -8.21 -12.66
C PHE A 141 0.60 -7.75 -13.36
N PHE A 142 1.65 -7.43 -12.61
CA PHE A 142 2.96 -6.99 -13.12
C PHE A 142 3.93 -8.15 -13.34
N GLU A 143 3.67 -9.29 -12.71
CA GLU A 143 4.50 -10.49 -12.81
C GLU A 143 4.30 -11.21 -14.15
N GLU A 144 5.33 -11.95 -14.57
CA GLU A 144 5.19 -12.83 -15.72
C GLU A 144 4.33 -14.04 -15.38
N LYS A 145 3.46 -14.42 -16.31
CA LYS A 145 2.65 -15.62 -16.15
C LYS A 145 3.55 -16.84 -16.11
N ARG A 146 3.37 -17.70 -15.12
CA ARG A 146 4.02 -19.02 -15.11
C ARG A 146 3.47 -19.82 -16.29
N THR A 147 4.34 -20.16 -17.23
CA THR A 147 4.01 -20.98 -18.40
C THR A 147 4.46 -22.43 -18.22
N VAL A 148 5.35 -22.68 -17.26
CA VAL A 148 5.92 -24.00 -16.99
C VAL A 148 5.91 -24.24 -15.49
N PHE A 149 5.51 -25.44 -15.09
CA PHE A 149 5.64 -25.95 -13.73
C PHE A 149 6.78 -26.95 -13.66
N LYS A 150 7.61 -26.88 -12.61
CA LYS A 150 8.66 -27.87 -12.32
C LYS A 150 8.65 -28.16 -10.83
N TYR A 151 8.73 -29.44 -10.46
CA TYR A 151 9.00 -29.85 -9.09
C TYR A 151 10.43 -29.45 -8.72
N SER A 152 10.66 -29.09 -7.46
CA SER A 152 12.00 -28.96 -6.90
C SER A 152 12.60 -30.36 -6.81
N GLU A 153 13.68 -30.60 -7.56
CA GLU A 153 14.54 -31.79 -7.40
C GLU A 153 15.22 -31.81 -6.04
#